data_AF-A0AB39YCG3-F1
#
_entry.id   AF-A0AB39YCG3-F1
#
_cell.length_a   1.000
_cell.length_b   1.000
_cell.length_c   1.000
_cell.angle_alpha   90.00
_cell.angle_beta   90.00
_cell.angle_gamma   90.00
#
_symmetry.space_group_name_H-M   'P 1'
#
loop_
_entity.id
_entity.type
_entity.pdbx_description
1 polymer ?
#
loop_
_entity_poly.entity_id
_entity_poly.type
_entity_poly.pdbx_seq_one_letter_code
_entity_poly.pdbx_strand_id
1 'polypeptide(L)'
;MTIHRPGRPGDLPAAELLWARWAFVAVLEATTEAEGHGIHRTGHWIDGARLRLDDAGCTCWTLARMGQGRFVLYGEDESSDVKWHEPAVDMLAQAPDWLPYETLRDLLEGWELGCVYWYENGAWARAPYPADLKDDGLDCGMSRFVEREELLRLLAGHGPAAKELLEAAENYRLTPGALDALAAESGNGGRDADWDLPAVHRALQLAGLTADAVPAP
;
A
#
# COMPACT_ATOMS: atom_id res chain seq x y z
N MET A 1 6.77 2.82 -15.14
CA MET A 1 5.61 2.38 -15.94
C MET A 1 4.46 3.21 -15.44
N THR A 2 3.84 4.00 -16.30
CA THR A 2 2.73 4.85 -15.89
C THR A 2 1.45 4.02 -15.81
N ILE A 3 0.68 4.20 -14.74
CA ILE A 3 -0.62 3.55 -14.55
C ILE A 3 -1.62 4.11 -15.58
N HIS A 4 -2.43 3.24 -16.20
CA HIS A 4 -3.47 3.68 -17.13
C HIS A 4 -4.65 4.28 -16.37
N ARG A 5 -5.46 5.09 -17.08
CA ARG A 5 -6.75 5.57 -16.58
C ARG A 5 -7.87 5.08 -17.51
N PRO A 6 -8.81 4.23 -17.05
CA PRO A 6 -8.77 3.53 -15.75
C PRO A 6 -7.62 2.50 -15.70
N GLY A 7 -7.19 2.16 -14.48
CA GLY A 7 -6.09 1.25 -14.22
C GLY A 7 -6.31 -0.12 -14.86
N ARG A 8 -5.21 -0.80 -15.22
CA ARG A 8 -5.22 -2.18 -15.73
C ARG A 8 -4.49 -3.11 -14.77
N PRO A 9 -4.86 -4.39 -14.68
CA PRO A 9 -4.16 -5.33 -13.81
C PRO A 9 -2.65 -5.39 -14.07
N GLY A 10 -2.23 -5.25 -15.34
CA GLY A 10 -0.81 -5.23 -15.73
C GLY A 10 -0.05 -3.95 -15.37
N ASP A 11 -0.71 -2.94 -14.82
CA ASP A 11 -0.05 -1.71 -14.36
C ASP A 11 0.60 -1.89 -13.00
N LEU A 12 0.09 -2.83 -12.20
CA LEU A 12 0.61 -3.15 -10.89
C LEU A 12 1.77 -4.15 -11.01
N PRO A 13 2.87 -3.97 -10.22
CA PRO A 13 3.89 -5.01 -10.11
C PRO A 13 3.33 -6.23 -9.38
N ALA A 14 4.10 -7.33 -9.29
CA ALA A 14 3.74 -8.46 -8.43
C ALA A 14 3.35 -7.99 -7.02
N ALA A 15 2.34 -8.62 -6.40
CA ALA A 15 1.77 -8.13 -5.15
C ALA A 15 2.77 -8.11 -4.00
N GLU A 16 3.70 -9.06 -3.98
CA GLU A 16 4.79 -9.12 -3.00
C GLU A 16 5.76 -7.95 -3.17
N LEU A 17 5.99 -7.49 -4.41
CA LEU A 17 6.83 -6.32 -4.67
C LEU A 17 6.11 -5.03 -4.28
N LEU A 18 4.80 -4.91 -4.60
CA LEU A 18 3.98 -3.78 -4.17
C LEU A 18 3.94 -3.69 -2.64
N TRP A 19 3.71 -4.83 -1.98
CA TRP A 19 3.73 -4.94 -0.53
C TRP A 19 5.07 -4.49 0.05
N ALA A 20 6.19 -5.03 -0.46
CA ALA A 20 7.52 -4.70 0.08
C ALA A 20 7.82 -3.20 0.02
N ARG A 21 7.46 -2.56 -1.10
CA ARG A 21 7.67 -1.13 -1.31
C ARG A 21 6.84 -0.26 -0.39
N TRP A 22 5.54 -0.54 -0.30
CA TRP A 22 4.64 0.24 0.55
C TRP A 22 4.92 -0.01 2.03
N ALA A 23 5.12 -1.28 2.42
CA ALA A 23 5.44 -1.65 3.79
C ALA A 23 6.74 -0.99 4.25
N PHE A 24 7.74 -0.85 3.38
CA PHE A 24 8.97 -0.15 3.74
C PHE A 24 8.71 1.31 4.13
N VAL A 25 7.89 2.04 3.38
CA VAL A 25 7.52 3.42 3.75
C VAL A 25 6.77 3.45 5.08
N ALA A 26 5.79 2.55 5.27
CA ALA A 26 5.06 2.43 6.52
C ALA A 26 5.96 2.11 7.74
N VAL A 27 7.03 1.33 7.53
CA VAL A 27 8.06 1.06 8.56
C VAL A 27 8.82 2.33 8.92
N LEU A 28 9.24 3.12 7.94
CA LEU A 28 10.00 4.35 8.18
C LEU A 28 9.15 5.42 8.88
N GLU A 29 7.84 5.44 8.62
CA GLU A 29 6.88 6.40 9.20
C GLU A 29 6.29 5.96 10.55
N ALA A 30 6.60 4.75 11.02
CA ALA A 30 6.00 4.22 12.25
C ALA A 30 6.39 5.04 13.50
N THR A 31 5.39 5.40 14.30
CA THR A 31 5.54 6.02 15.62
C THR A 31 4.53 5.42 16.60
N THR A 32 4.91 5.33 17.88
CA THR A 32 4.05 4.83 18.96
C THR A 32 2.84 5.75 19.17
N GLU A 33 3.00 7.06 18.93
CA GLU A 33 1.90 8.02 18.98
C GLU A 33 0.82 7.69 17.93
N ALA A 34 1.23 7.52 16.65
CA ALA A 34 0.30 7.23 15.57
C ALA A 34 -0.37 5.85 15.72
N GLU A 35 0.30 4.86 16.32
CA GLU A 35 -0.32 3.58 16.68
C GLU A 35 -1.49 3.74 17.65
N GLY A 36 -1.49 4.77 18.49
CA GLY A 36 -2.56 5.07 19.45
C GLY A 36 -3.81 5.73 18.84
N HIS A 37 -3.74 6.23 17.60
CA HIS A 37 -4.82 7.00 16.96
C HIS A 37 -5.94 6.11 16.36
N GLY A 38 -5.73 4.80 16.32
CA GLY A 38 -6.72 3.86 15.79
C GLY A 38 -7.15 4.20 14.37
N ILE A 39 -8.45 4.45 14.17
CA ILE A 39 -9.06 4.72 12.85
C ILE A 39 -8.85 6.14 12.33
N HIS A 40 -8.40 7.09 13.16
CA HIS A 40 -8.19 8.50 12.76
C HIS A 40 -6.73 8.78 12.37
N ARG A 41 -6.08 7.78 11.75
CA ARG A 41 -4.67 7.84 11.38
C ARG A 41 -4.52 8.26 9.92
N THR A 42 -3.55 9.11 9.66
CA THR A 42 -3.14 9.56 8.32
C THR A 42 -1.71 9.11 8.03
N GLY A 43 -1.28 9.19 6.77
CA GLY A 43 0.01 8.73 6.29
C GLY A 43 0.00 7.24 5.90
N HIS A 44 1.13 6.55 6.05
CA HIS A 44 1.26 5.14 5.71
C HIS A 44 1.43 4.29 6.96
N TRP A 45 0.69 3.19 7.07
CA TRP A 45 0.84 2.30 8.22
C TRP A 45 0.50 0.85 7.95
N ILE A 46 0.83 0.02 8.93
CA ILE A 46 0.56 -1.41 8.93
C ILE A 46 -0.41 -1.71 10.06
N ASP A 47 -1.50 -2.39 9.74
CA ASP A 47 -2.52 -2.87 10.67
C ASP A 47 -2.71 -4.37 10.46
N GLY A 48 -2.02 -5.16 11.29
CA GLY A 48 -1.93 -6.61 11.13
C GLY A 48 -1.39 -7.01 9.76
N ALA A 49 -2.22 -7.66 8.95
CA ALA A 49 -1.90 -8.13 7.60
C ALA A 49 -2.29 -7.12 6.50
N ARG A 50 -2.53 -5.85 6.84
CA ARG A 50 -2.98 -4.81 5.93
C ARG A 50 -2.03 -3.61 5.96
N LEU A 51 -1.69 -3.10 4.77
CA LEU A 51 -1.10 -1.79 4.60
C LEU A 51 -2.21 -0.79 4.35
N ARG A 52 -2.07 0.41 4.92
CA ARG A 52 -3.05 1.48 4.85
C ARG A 52 -2.37 2.77 4.45
N LEU A 53 -3.10 3.57 3.69
CA LEU A 53 -2.74 4.90 3.27
C LEU A 53 -3.99 5.75 3.37
N ASP A 54 -3.84 6.90 4.00
CA ASP A 54 -4.83 7.96 4.07
C ASP A 54 -4.05 9.28 3.94
N ASP A 55 -4.32 10.03 2.88
CA ASP A 55 -3.62 11.28 2.62
C ASP A 55 -4.19 12.51 3.35
N ALA A 56 -5.13 12.28 4.28
CA ALA A 56 -5.91 13.29 4.98
C ALA A 56 -6.75 14.18 4.04
N GLY A 57 -6.94 13.75 2.80
CA GLY A 57 -7.67 14.44 1.76
C GLY A 57 -8.71 13.52 1.14
N CYS A 58 -8.51 13.20 -0.14
CA CYS A 58 -9.49 12.46 -0.93
C CYS A 58 -9.04 11.04 -1.30
N THR A 59 -7.85 10.61 -0.88
CA THR A 59 -7.27 9.32 -1.30
C THR A 59 -7.04 8.42 -0.09
N CYS A 60 -7.70 7.26 -0.09
CA CYS A 60 -7.47 6.20 0.89
C CYS A 60 -7.28 4.84 0.21
N TRP A 61 -6.32 4.05 0.67
CA TRP A 61 -6.01 2.73 0.11
C TRP A 61 -5.71 1.70 1.18
N THR A 62 -6.06 0.45 0.87
CA THR A 62 -5.69 -0.74 1.64
C THR A 62 -5.12 -1.81 0.72
N LEU A 63 -3.94 -2.34 1.05
CA LEU A 63 -3.42 -3.58 0.49
C LEU A 63 -3.38 -4.65 1.59
N ALA A 64 -4.16 -5.71 1.45
CA ALA A 64 -4.28 -6.78 2.43
C ALA A 64 -3.70 -8.09 1.91
N ARG A 65 -2.91 -8.77 2.76
CA ARG A 65 -2.53 -10.18 2.57
C ARG A 65 -3.69 -11.08 2.99
N MET A 66 -4.11 -11.97 2.10
CA MET A 66 -5.20 -12.93 2.34
C MET A 66 -4.68 -14.36 2.57
N GLY A 67 -3.35 -14.53 2.64
CA GLY A 67 -2.69 -15.83 2.77
C GLY A 67 -2.58 -16.57 1.43
N GLN A 68 -1.76 -17.63 1.37
CA GLN A 68 -1.59 -18.48 0.18
C GLN A 68 -1.19 -17.70 -1.09
N GLY A 69 -0.39 -16.64 -0.95
CA GLY A 69 0.02 -15.77 -2.08
C GLY A 69 -1.10 -14.87 -2.62
N ARG A 70 -2.21 -14.72 -1.89
CA ARG A 70 -3.34 -13.87 -2.27
C ARG A 70 -3.23 -12.49 -1.66
N PHE A 71 -3.57 -11.48 -2.44
CA PHE A 71 -3.64 -10.09 -2.00
C PHE A 71 -4.89 -9.42 -2.54
N VAL A 72 -5.39 -8.41 -1.84
CA VAL A 72 -6.41 -7.50 -2.36
C VAL A 72 -5.98 -6.06 -2.12
N LEU A 73 -6.02 -5.25 -3.18
CA LEU A 73 -5.86 -3.81 -3.15
C LEU A 73 -7.23 -3.17 -3.37
N TYR A 74 -7.65 -2.30 -2.47
CA TYR A 74 -8.93 -1.62 -2.57
C TYR A 74 -8.88 -0.28 -1.86
N GLY A 75 -9.73 0.65 -2.27
CA GLY A 75 -9.76 2.01 -1.75
C GLY A 75 -10.42 2.95 -2.73
N GLU A 76 -10.27 4.25 -2.51
CA GLU A 76 -10.89 5.31 -3.28
C GLU A 76 -9.91 6.46 -3.49
N ASP A 77 -10.05 7.11 -4.63
CA ASP A 77 -9.78 8.53 -4.77
C ASP A 77 -11.11 9.24 -5.09
N GLU A 78 -11.51 10.23 -4.28
CA GLU A 78 -12.81 10.93 -4.40
C GLU A 78 -12.99 11.61 -5.76
N SER A 79 -11.87 11.91 -6.44
CA SER A 79 -11.87 12.51 -7.79
C SER A 79 -12.03 11.49 -8.91
N SER A 80 -12.12 10.19 -8.62
CA SER A 80 -12.35 9.14 -9.61
C SER A 80 -13.78 9.18 -10.18
N ASP A 81 -13.95 8.68 -11.41
CA ASP A 81 -15.27 8.66 -12.06
C ASP A 81 -16.19 7.55 -11.53
N VAL A 82 -15.63 6.53 -10.86
CA VAL A 82 -16.34 5.29 -10.52
C VAL A 82 -17.56 5.56 -9.64
N LYS A 83 -17.40 6.42 -8.63
CA LYS A 83 -18.45 6.82 -7.68
C LYS A 83 -19.65 7.51 -8.34
N TRP A 84 -19.41 8.18 -9.47
CA TRP A 84 -20.40 9.01 -10.16
C TRP A 84 -20.89 8.39 -11.47
N HIS A 85 -20.39 7.19 -11.82
CA HIS A 85 -20.69 6.53 -13.07
C HIS A 85 -22.12 5.97 -13.09
N GLU A 86 -22.83 6.17 -14.19
CA GLU A 86 -24.18 5.63 -14.41
C GLU A 86 -24.24 4.79 -15.70
N PRO A 87 -24.61 3.49 -15.64
CA PRO A 87 -25.02 2.74 -14.44
C PRO A 87 -23.86 2.50 -13.48
N ALA A 88 -24.16 2.36 -12.18
CA ALA A 88 -23.17 2.07 -11.15
C ALA A 88 -22.25 0.89 -11.53
N VAL A 89 -20.94 1.06 -11.30
CA VAL A 89 -19.94 0.02 -11.61
C VAL A 89 -19.95 -1.06 -10.53
N ASP A 90 -20.22 -2.31 -10.92
CA ASP A 90 -20.05 -3.46 -10.03
C ASP A 90 -18.56 -3.85 -9.95
N MET A 91 -17.84 -3.24 -9.00
CA MET A 91 -16.42 -3.52 -8.74
C MET A 91 -16.14 -4.92 -8.21
N LEU A 92 -17.18 -5.67 -7.81
CA LEU A 92 -17.07 -7.04 -7.30
C LEU A 92 -17.52 -8.07 -8.35
N ALA A 93 -17.85 -7.66 -9.56
CA ALA A 93 -18.18 -8.57 -10.65
C ALA A 93 -17.00 -9.52 -10.92
N GLN A 94 -17.27 -10.83 -10.91
CA GLN A 94 -16.29 -11.90 -11.12
C GLN A 94 -15.22 -12.00 -10.02
N ALA A 95 -15.39 -11.31 -8.90
CA ALA A 95 -14.50 -11.44 -7.77
C ALA A 95 -14.51 -12.86 -7.19
N PRO A 96 -13.35 -13.36 -6.69
CA PRO A 96 -13.28 -14.66 -6.05
C PRO A 96 -14.00 -14.65 -4.69
N ASP A 97 -14.36 -15.84 -4.20
CA ASP A 97 -15.11 -16.03 -2.95
C ASP A 97 -14.31 -15.70 -1.68
N TRP A 98 -12.98 -15.70 -1.77
CA TRP A 98 -12.08 -15.40 -0.65
C TRP A 98 -11.93 -13.90 -0.35
N LEU A 99 -12.51 -13.00 -1.17
CA LEU A 99 -12.48 -11.57 -0.88
C LEU A 99 -13.23 -11.23 0.41
N PRO A 100 -12.84 -10.15 1.12
CA PRO A 100 -13.54 -9.67 2.30
C PRO A 100 -14.84 -8.94 1.92
N TYR A 101 -15.84 -9.68 1.42
CA TYR A 101 -17.08 -9.12 0.86
C TYR A 101 -17.86 -8.21 1.80
N GLU A 102 -17.90 -8.52 3.10
CA GLU A 102 -18.58 -7.67 4.10
C GLU A 102 -17.97 -6.27 4.10
N THR A 103 -16.65 -6.19 4.30
CA THR A 103 -15.92 -4.91 4.25
C THR A 103 -16.04 -4.20 2.90
N LEU A 104 -15.92 -4.93 1.79
CA LEU A 104 -15.98 -4.31 0.46
C LEU A 104 -17.39 -3.77 0.13
N ARG A 105 -18.44 -4.44 0.59
CA ARG A 105 -19.82 -3.95 0.43
C ARG A 105 -20.09 -2.74 1.30
N ASP A 106 -19.63 -2.75 2.55
CA ASP A 106 -19.77 -1.59 3.44
C ASP A 106 -19.10 -0.34 2.83
N LEU A 107 -17.88 -0.48 2.29
CA LEU A 107 -17.18 0.62 1.60
C LEU A 107 -17.90 1.05 0.32
N LEU A 108 -18.45 0.11 -0.45
CA LEU A 108 -19.23 0.42 -1.64
C LEU A 108 -20.50 1.21 -1.30
N GLU A 109 -21.22 0.81 -0.26
CA GLU A 109 -22.40 1.49 0.25
C GLU A 109 -22.09 2.86 0.86
N GLY A 110 -20.89 3.02 1.44
CA GLY A 110 -20.34 4.27 1.98
C GLY A 110 -19.74 5.22 0.95
N TRP A 111 -19.63 4.78 -0.32
CA TRP A 111 -18.99 5.52 -1.41
C TRP A 111 -17.49 5.76 -1.14
N GLU A 112 -16.85 4.80 -0.48
CA GLU A 112 -15.44 4.75 -0.07
C GLU A 112 -14.66 3.70 -0.88
N LEU A 113 -15.17 3.36 -2.07
CA LEU A 113 -14.61 2.34 -2.95
C LEU A 113 -14.60 2.83 -4.39
N GLY A 114 -13.41 3.12 -4.92
CA GLY A 114 -13.16 3.51 -6.31
C GLY A 114 -12.65 2.36 -7.17
N CYS A 115 -11.89 1.41 -6.60
CA CYS A 115 -11.59 0.15 -7.30
C CYS A 115 -11.22 -0.99 -6.35
N VAL A 116 -11.30 -2.22 -6.89
CA VAL A 116 -10.88 -3.46 -6.22
C VAL A 116 -10.04 -4.30 -7.18
N TYR A 117 -8.82 -4.57 -6.78
CA TYR A 117 -7.88 -5.45 -7.48
C TYR A 117 -7.55 -6.64 -6.59
N TRP A 118 -7.57 -7.85 -7.15
CA TRP A 118 -7.22 -9.07 -6.45
C TRP A 118 -6.06 -9.77 -7.15
N TYR A 119 -5.12 -10.27 -6.37
CA TYR A 119 -3.95 -11.00 -6.83
C TYR A 119 -4.06 -12.45 -6.41
N GLU A 120 -3.90 -13.35 -7.37
CA GLU A 120 -3.78 -14.79 -7.14
C GLU A 120 -3.01 -15.40 -8.30
N ASN A 121 -2.26 -16.48 -8.07
CA ASN A 121 -1.55 -17.22 -9.12
C ASN A 121 -0.61 -16.36 -9.98
N GLY A 122 0.04 -15.36 -9.37
CA GLY A 122 1.04 -14.55 -10.06
C GLY A 122 0.50 -13.34 -10.82
N ALA A 123 -0.83 -13.11 -10.84
CA ALA A 123 -1.44 -12.06 -11.63
C ALA A 123 -2.50 -11.28 -10.84
N TRP A 124 -2.57 -9.98 -11.13
CA TRP A 124 -3.70 -9.16 -10.72
C TRP A 124 -4.89 -9.38 -11.65
N ALA A 125 -6.09 -9.22 -11.10
CA ALA A 125 -7.34 -9.10 -11.81
C ALA A 125 -8.22 -8.04 -11.12
N ARG A 126 -9.22 -7.57 -11.83
CA ARG A 126 -10.28 -6.68 -11.33
C ARG A 126 -11.56 -6.92 -12.11
N ALA A 127 -12.67 -6.40 -11.61
CA ALA A 127 -13.93 -6.41 -12.35
C ALA A 127 -13.77 -5.73 -13.72
N PRO A 128 -14.50 -6.20 -14.75
CA PRO A 128 -14.56 -5.50 -16.03
C PRO A 128 -15.22 -4.13 -15.84
N TYR A 129 -14.59 -3.09 -16.35
CA TYR A 129 -15.18 -1.75 -16.32
C TYR A 129 -15.95 -1.45 -17.61
N PRO A 130 -16.96 -0.56 -17.53
CA PRO A 130 -17.58 0.03 -18.70
C PRO A 130 -16.53 0.68 -19.62
N ALA A 131 -16.77 0.63 -20.93
CA ALA A 131 -15.82 1.13 -21.93
C ALA A 131 -15.66 2.66 -21.89
N ASP A 132 -16.64 3.35 -21.31
CA ASP A 132 -16.73 4.79 -21.20
C ASP A 132 -16.19 5.36 -19.88
N LEU A 133 -15.94 4.53 -18.85
CA LEU A 133 -15.25 4.94 -17.62
C LEU A 133 -13.85 5.51 -17.94
N LYS A 134 -13.54 6.73 -17.46
CA LYS A 134 -12.26 7.38 -17.78
C LYS A 134 -11.23 7.21 -16.67
N ASP A 135 -11.67 7.21 -15.42
CA ASP A 135 -10.76 7.14 -14.28
C ASP A 135 -11.32 6.28 -13.14
N ASP A 136 -10.50 5.37 -12.62
CA ASP A 136 -10.79 4.58 -11.40
C ASP A 136 -9.96 5.01 -10.20
N GLY A 137 -9.16 6.07 -10.35
CA GLY A 137 -8.36 6.66 -9.29
C GLY A 137 -7.12 5.86 -8.91
N LEU A 138 -6.83 4.71 -9.56
CA LEU A 138 -5.72 3.83 -9.14
C LEU A 138 -4.38 4.57 -9.10
N ASP A 139 -4.13 5.48 -10.03
CA ASP A 139 -2.86 6.21 -10.08
C ASP A 139 -2.71 7.27 -8.98
N CYS A 140 -3.83 7.78 -8.46
CA CYS A 140 -3.88 8.62 -7.26
C CYS A 140 -3.46 7.80 -6.05
N GLY A 141 -2.30 8.11 -5.48
CA GLY A 141 -1.74 7.34 -4.38
C GLY A 141 -0.84 6.19 -4.84
N MET A 142 -1.30 5.24 -5.67
CA MET A 142 -0.51 4.01 -5.94
C MET A 142 0.69 4.20 -6.85
N SER A 143 0.72 5.24 -7.70
CA SER A 143 1.89 5.59 -8.51
C SER A 143 3.18 5.65 -7.67
N ARG A 144 3.09 6.10 -6.41
CA ARG A 144 4.23 6.21 -5.47
C ARG A 144 4.86 4.87 -5.06
N PHE A 145 4.18 3.75 -5.28
CA PHE A 145 4.68 2.40 -4.98
C PHE A 145 4.87 1.54 -6.23
N VAL A 146 4.09 1.80 -7.27
CA VAL A 146 4.21 1.13 -8.58
C VAL A 146 5.46 1.62 -9.30
N GLU A 147 5.69 2.93 -9.31
CA GLU A 147 6.79 3.55 -10.03
C GLU A 147 8.01 3.71 -9.13
N ARG A 148 9.10 3.00 -9.47
CA ARG A 148 10.32 3.01 -8.65
C ARG A 148 10.89 4.43 -8.47
N GLU A 149 10.78 5.28 -9.49
CA GLU A 149 11.27 6.66 -9.43
C GLU A 149 10.45 7.53 -8.46
N GLU A 150 9.13 7.35 -8.42
CA GLU A 150 8.25 8.00 -7.45
C GLU A 150 8.56 7.52 -6.03
N LEU A 151 8.75 6.21 -5.85
CA LEU A 151 9.14 5.64 -4.56
C LEU A 151 10.48 6.20 -4.07
N LEU A 152 11.48 6.31 -4.96
CA LEU A 152 12.77 6.91 -4.61
C LEU A 152 12.64 8.39 -4.24
N ARG A 153 11.70 9.13 -4.84
CA ARG A 153 11.40 10.51 -4.44
C ARG A 153 10.77 10.57 -3.06
N LEU A 154 9.80 9.71 -2.77
CA LEU A 154 9.19 9.57 -1.45
C LEU A 154 10.24 9.23 -0.38
N LEU A 155 11.08 8.22 -0.64
CA LEU A 155 12.15 7.81 0.27
C LEU A 155 13.21 8.89 0.51
N ALA A 156 13.38 9.85 -0.42
CA ALA A 156 14.31 10.96 -0.21
C ALA A 156 13.94 11.82 1.01
N GLY A 157 12.65 11.88 1.37
CA GLY A 157 12.16 12.55 2.58
C GLY A 157 12.61 11.88 3.88
N HIS A 158 13.06 10.63 3.82
CA HIS A 158 13.60 9.87 4.96
C HIS A 158 15.14 9.82 4.98
N GLY A 159 15.80 10.64 4.15
CA GLY A 159 17.25 10.69 4.02
C GLY A 159 17.79 9.87 2.83
N PRO A 160 19.00 10.22 2.32
CA PRO A 160 19.56 9.56 1.14
C PRO A 160 19.82 8.05 1.35
N ALA A 161 20.21 7.64 2.56
CA ALA A 161 20.48 6.25 2.91
C ALA A 161 19.21 5.36 2.89
N ALA A 162 18.01 5.93 3.02
CA ALA A 162 16.75 5.16 2.92
C ALA A 162 16.60 4.52 1.52
N LYS A 163 17.09 5.18 0.47
CA LYS A 163 17.08 4.67 -0.90
C LYS A 163 17.97 3.44 -1.06
N GLU A 164 19.07 3.38 -0.31
CA GLU A 164 20.03 2.28 -0.36
C GLU A 164 19.44 0.99 0.25
N LEU A 165 18.50 1.14 1.18
CA LEU A 165 17.78 0.02 1.80
C LEU A 165 16.60 -0.50 0.97
N LEU A 166 16.18 0.19 -0.09
CA LEU A 166 15.03 -0.22 -0.91
C LEU A 166 15.22 -1.62 -1.50
N GLU A 167 16.41 -1.94 -2.02
CA GLU A 167 16.66 -3.26 -2.58
C GLU A 167 16.60 -4.36 -1.52
N ALA A 168 17.04 -4.07 -0.28
CA ALA A 168 16.89 -5.00 0.83
C ALA A 168 15.41 -5.21 1.18
N ALA A 169 14.59 -4.15 1.14
CA ALA A 169 13.14 -4.24 1.36
C ALA A 169 12.44 -5.07 0.28
N GLU A 170 12.68 -4.78 -1.00
CA GLU A 170 12.10 -5.50 -2.14
C GLU A 170 12.47 -6.99 -2.12
N ASN A 171 13.64 -7.33 -1.59
CA ASN A 171 14.11 -8.71 -1.45
C ASN A 171 13.79 -9.35 -0.09
N TYR A 172 12.99 -8.71 0.77
CA TYR A 172 12.65 -9.25 2.09
C TYR A 172 13.88 -9.56 2.96
N ARG A 173 14.89 -8.68 2.93
CA ARG A 173 16.17 -8.81 3.63
C ARG A 173 16.51 -7.60 4.50
N LEU A 174 15.51 -6.79 4.88
CA LEU A 174 15.73 -5.73 5.86
C LEU A 174 16.10 -6.31 7.22
N THR A 175 16.87 -5.54 7.98
CA THR A 175 17.24 -5.89 9.35
C THR A 175 16.99 -4.70 10.28
N PRO A 176 16.68 -4.94 11.57
CA PRO A 176 16.56 -3.86 12.56
C PRO A 176 17.82 -2.99 12.62
N GLY A 177 19.02 -3.61 12.59
CA GLY A 177 20.28 -2.88 12.65
C GLY A 177 20.54 -1.95 11.46
N ALA A 178 20.02 -2.27 10.27
CA ALA A 178 20.09 -1.35 9.13
C ALA A 178 19.19 -0.11 9.33
N LEU A 179 18.03 -0.28 9.97
CA LEU A 179 17.14 0.84 10.32
C LEU A 179 17.72 1.69 11.46
N ASP A 180 18.38 1.06 12.44
CA ASP A 180 19.09 1.76 13.52
C ASP A 180 20.23 2.61 12.98
N ALA A 181 21.01 2.07 12.03
CA ALA A 181 22.08 2.80 11.34
C ALA A 181 21.50 3.98 10.53
N LEU A 182 20.42 3.76 9.79
CA LEU A 182 19.73 4.82 9.06
C LEU A 182 19.28 5.96 9.99
N ALA A 183 18.68 5.62 11.14
CA ALA A 183 18.23 6.60 12.13
C ALA A 183 19.40 7.38 12.74
N ALA A 184 20.52 6.72 13.03
CA ALA A 184 21.72 7.35 13.57
C ALA A 184 22.40 8.30 12.56
N GLU A 185 22.48 7.90 11.28
CA GLU A 185 23.12 8.69 10.21
C GLU A 185 22.27 9.88 9.76
N SER A 186 20.95 9.67 9.64
CA SER A 186 20.04 10.69 9.15
C SER A 186 19.72 11.74 10.22
N GLY A 187 19.88 11.41 11.50
CA GLY A 187 19.31 12.19 12.60
C GLY A 187 17.81 12.44 12.35
N ASN A 188 17.35 13.66 12.60
CA ASN A 188 16.00 14.09 12.22
C ASN A 188 15.92 14.65 10.79
N GLY A 189 16.89 14.37 9.91
CA GLY A 189 17.17 15.07 8.64
C GLY A 189 15.99 15.25 7.67
N GLY A 190 15.06 16.16 8.01
CA GLY A 190 13.83 16.45 7.28
C GLY A 190 12.55 15.87 7.88
N ARG A 191 12.60 15.11 8.98
CA ARG A 191 11.41 14.56 9.66
C ARG A 191 10.83 15.58 10.65
N ASP A 192 9.51 15.61 10.77
CA ASP A 192 8.80 16.41 11.78
C ASP A 192 9.02 15.89 13.21
N ALA A 193 9.43 14.62 13.35
CA ALA A 193 9.68 13.95 14.62
C ALA A 193 10.90 13.02 14.57
N ASP A 194 11.51 12.82 15.74
CA ASP A 194 12.58 11.86 15.99
C ASP A 194 12.16 10.44 15.57
N TRP A 195 13.16 9.60 15.27
CA TRP A 195 12.93 8.18 15.01
C TRP A 195 12.40 7.46 16.25
N ASP A 196 11.22 6.84 16.13
CA ASP A 196 10.69 5.90 17.12
C ASP A 196 11.13 4.47 16.76
N LEU A 197 12.38 4.12 17.10
CA LEU A 197 12.94 2.80 16.79
C LEU A 197 12.07 1.63 17.30
N PRO A 198 11.49 1.69 18.53
CA PRO A 198 10.53 0.66 18.96
C PRO A 198 9.35 0.47 18.01
N ALA A 199 8.71 1.55 17.53
CA ALA A 199 7.59 1.46 16.58
C ALA A 199 8.06 0.97 15.19
N VAL A 200 9.19 1.48 14.72
CA VAL A 200 9.83 1.06 13.45
C VAL A 200 10.12 -0.44 13.45
N HIS A 201 10.66 -1.00 14.54
CA HIS A 201 10.93 -2.43 14.65
C HIS A 201 9.66 -3.28 14.71
N ARG A 202 8.61 -2.82 15.42
CA ARG A 202 7.29 -3.48 15.42
C ARG A 202 6.68 -3.49 14.02
N ALA A 203 6.70 -2.35 13.33
CA ALA A 203 6.23 -2.26 11.95
C ALA A 203 7.03 -3.19 11.03
N LEU A 204 8.36 -3.27 11.18
CA LEU A 204 9.19 -4.18 10.39
C LEU A 204 8.77 -5.65 10.59
N GLN A 205 8.47 -6.03 11.84
CA GLN A 205 7.99 -7.38 12.15
C GLN A 205 6.62 -7.65 11.52
N LEU A 206 5.68 -6.71 11.62
CA LEU A 206 4.35 -6.83 11.00
C LEU A 206 4.42 -6.89 9.46
N ALA A 207 5.30 -6.08 8.88
CA ALA A 207 5.56 -6.04 7.45
C ALA A 207 6.12 -7.37 6.92
N GLY A 208 6.86 -8.09 7.76
CA GLY A 208 7.54 -9.32 7.40
C GLY A 208 8.56 -9.11 6.29
N LEU A 209 9.35 -8.03 6.34
CA LEU A 209 10.39 -7.70 5.34
C LEU A 209 11.79 -8.24 5.71
N THR A 210 11.87 -9.13 6.70
CA THR A 210 13.10 -9.79 7.12
C THR A 210 13.23 -11.16 6.45
N ALA A 211 14.46 -11.66 6.30
CA ALA A 211 14.72 -12.92 5.59
C ALA A 211 14.02 -14.13 6.23
N ASP A 212 13.72 -14.04 7.53
CA ASP A 212 13.08 -15.10 8.32
C ASP A 212 11.54 -15.14 8.14
N ALA A 213 10.95 -14.15 7.45
CA ALA A 213 9.50 -14.00 7.31
C ALA A 213 8.91 -14.68 6.06
N VAL A 214 9.74 -15.25 5.17
CA VAL A 214 9.27 -16.01 4.01
C VAL A 214 9.09 -17.48 4.42
N PRO A 215 7.86 -18.02 4.46
CA PRO A 215 7.69 -19.46 4.59
C PRO A 215 8.33 -20.12 3.37
N ALA A 216 9.16 -21.14 3.59
CA ALA A 216 9.66 -21.97 2.51
C ALA A 216 8.48 -22.53 1.68
N PRO A 217 8.67 -22.72 0.35
CA PRO A 217 7.62 -23.16 -0.57
C PRO A 217 7.02 -24.53 -0.19
#